data_AF-A0A6A4ZBE2-F1
#
_entry.id   AF-A0A6A4ZBE2-F1
#
_cell.length_a   1.000
_cell.length_b   1.000
_cell.length_c   1.000
_cell.angle_alpha   90.00
_cell.angle_beta   90.00
_cell.angle_gamma   90.00
#
_symmetry.space_group_name_H-M   'P 1'
#
loop_
_entity.id
_entity.type
_entity.pdbx_description
1 polymer ?
#
loop_
_entity_poly.entity_id
_entity_poly.type
_entity_poly.pdbx_seq_one_letter_code
_entity_poly.pdbx_strand_id
1 'polypeptide(L)'
;FVDSGVSPADAALDTGLPDSAAAAVQDTVDTFDDSSDTNNNTNADKLDHDDMKAETIQDFAAALSDVDSKDDVAGALASATQGQAAGAAALQAGASTDQASQIADAIDNNDASAAAASNDAGLTDDQTAQVISAVVAVSDAAPSQADVAADAASAVGATDAQAKEIADAVANGSSASVAASDAGLSDAQTAKIVDQVTDAADAVADPADVAAAAAIDNGASASQAVDIASDVDAGASAASAAADAGLDATAVSDVVGQVADSSENVADPADVAADAALENGASPSQASQVASDVDSGSSASAAAADAGLDTDAVADIVDQVADSSDNVADSADVAAAAAADAGASDDQVAQIAASVDAGVDPSAAASDAGLSSSAAAAVDGQVDDSAADTADSADVAADAAADAGATTDQVAEIADFVDSGVSPADAALDTGLPDSAA
;
A
#
# COMPACT_ATOMS: atom_id res chain seq x y z
N PHE A 1 -23.02 -11.21 37.94
CA PHE A 1 -22.35 -10.37 38.96
C PHE A 1 -21.90 -9.01 38.38
N VAL A 2 -22.54 -8.54 37.30
CA VAL A 2 -22.14 -7.32 36.56
C VAL A 2 -23.25 -6.26 36.66
N ASP A 3 -23.71 -5.99 37.88
CA ASP A 3 -24.63 -4.86 38.14
C ASP A 3 -24.48 -4.29 39.55
N SER A 4 -23.27 -4.32 40.13
CA SER A 4 -23.05 -3.81 41.50
C SER A 4 -21.75 -3.04 41.75
N GLY A 5 -21.00 -2.64 40.70
CA GLY A 5 -19.85 -1.74 40.86
C GLY A 5 -18.76 -2.23 41.82
N VAL A 6 -18.57 -3.55 41.92
CA VAL A 6 -17.48 -4.16 42.69
C VAL A 6 -16.36 -4.47 41.71
N SER A 7 -15.11 -4.08 42.02
CA SER A 7 -13.99 -4.33 41.12
C SER A 7 -13.74 -5.85 40.98
N PRO A 8 -13.25 -6.33 39.82
CA PRO A 8 -12.93 -7.74 39.61
C PRO A 8 -11.95 -8.30 40.66
N ALA A 9 -11.03 -7.46 41.15
CA ALA A 9 -10.08 -7.81 42.19
C ALA A 9 -10.74 -8.14 43.54
N ASP A 10 -11.86 -7.47 43.88
CA ASP A 10 -12.62 -7.74 45.09
C ASP A 10 -13.52 -9.00 44.96
N ALA A 11 -13.88 -9.40 43.74
CA ALA A 11 -14.66 -10.62 43.48
C ALA A 11 -13.81 -11.91 43.56
N ALA A 12 -12.50 -11.82 43.28
CA ALA A 12 -11.58 -12.96 43.33
C ALA A 12 -11.25 -13.42 44.77
N LEU A 13 -11.40 -12.56 45.77
CA LEU A 13 -11.12 -12.88 47.18
C LEU A 13 -12.19 -13.76 47.85
N ASP A 14 -13.39 -13.93 47.26
CA ASP A 14 -14.50 -14.72 47.83
C ASP A 14 -14.65 -16.14 47.22
N THR A 15 -13.85 -16.52 46.21
CA THR A 15 -13.95 -17.84 45.55
C THR A 15 -12.82 -18.82 45.85
N GLY A 16 -11.80 -18.42 46.62
CA GLY A 16 -10.73 -19.31 47.07
C GLY A 16 -9.83 -19.86 45.95
N LEU A 17 -9.72 -19.14 44.83
CA LEU A 17 -8.78 -19.45 43.76
C LEU A 17 -7.34 -19.09 44.18
N PRO A 18 -6.32 -19.87 43.80
CA PRO A 18 -4.93 -19.57 44.09
C PRO A 18 -4.46 -18.32 43.32
N ASP A 19 -3.61 -17.49 43.95
CA ASP A 19 -3.13 -16.19 43.43
C ASP A 19 -2.59 -16.24 41.98
N SER A 20 -2.09 -17.38 41.53
CA SER A 20 -1.60 -17.59 40.16
C SER A 20 -2.70 -17.59 39.09
N ALA A 21 -3.96 -17.86 39.46
CA ALA A 21 -5.09 -17.83 38.54
C ALA A 21 -5.72 -16.44 38.42
N ALA A 22 -5.61 -15.59 39.47
CA ALA A 22 -6.04 -14.20 39.41
C ALA A 22 -5.11 -13.34 38.54
N ALA A 23 -3.80 -13.62 38.58
CA ALA A 23 -2.83 -12.97 37.70
C ALA A 23 -3.06 -13.29 36.22
N ALA A 24 -3.40 -14.54 35.88
CA ALA A 24 -3.68 -14.93 34.48
C ALA A 24 -4.98 -14.31 33.93
N VAL A 25 -5.99 -14.08 34.79
CA VAL A 25 -7.23 -13.39 34.38
C VAL A 25 -7.01 -11.89 34.21
N GLN A 26 -6.15 -11.27 35.03
CA GLN A 26 -5.79 -9.87 34.85
C GLN A 26 -4.96 -9.65 33.58
N ASP A 27 -4.00 -10.54 33.30
CA ASP A 27 -3.17 -10.50 32.08
C ASP A 27 -4.01 -10.68 30.79
N THR A 28 -5.10 -11.46 30.86
CA THR A 28 -6.05 -11.64 29.75
C THR A 28 -7.05 -10.49 29.62
N VAL A 29 -7.29 -9.72 30.70
CA VAL A 29 -8.17 -8.54 30.68
C VAL A 29 -7.41 -7.31 30.21
N ASP A 30 -6.14 -7.17 30.61
CA ASP A 30 -5.28 -6.07 30.18
C ASP A 30 -4.92 -6.20 28.67
N THR A 31 -4.84 -7.43 28.12
CA THR A 31 -4.72 -7.65 26.65
C THR A 31 -6.02 -7.48 25.87
N PHE A 32 -7.17 -7.51 26.54
CA PHE A 32 -8.47 -7.22 25.91
C PHE A 32 -8.82 -5.73 25.95
N ASP A 33 -8.27 -4.97 26.92
CA ASP A 33 -8.48 -3.52 27.03
C ASP A 33 -7.75 -2.78 25.88
N ASP A 34 -6.50 -3.18 25.56
CA ASP A 34 -5.73 -2.66 24.41
C ASP A 34 -6.41 -2.91 23.05
N SER A 35 -7.25 -3.94 22.94
CA SER A 35 -8.00 -4.26 21.71
C SER A 35 -9.34 -3.51 21.60
N SER A 36 -9.77 -2.80 22.65
CA SER A 36 -11.11 -2.18 22.71
C SER A 36 -11.12 -0.66 22.60
N ASP A 37 -9.95 0.00 22.67
CA ASP A 37 -9.81 1.45 22.54
C ASP A 37 -9.91 1.96 21.09
N THR A 38 -9.96 1.08 20.09
CA THR A 38 -10.19 1.45 18.68
C THR A 38 -11.66 1.65 18.31
N ASN A 39 -12.63 1.43 19.22
CA ASN A 39 -14.03 1.39 18.81
C ASN A 39 -15.01 2.08 19.78
N ASN A 40 -14.93 3.41 19.89
CA ASN A 40 -16.08 4.21 20.37
C ASN A 40 -16.10 5.66 19.85
N ASN A 41 -16.82 5.88 18.76
CA ASN A 41 -17.10 7.20 18.20
C ASN A 41 -18.17 7.95 19.04
N THR A 42 -17.71 8.84 19.94
CA THR A 42 -18.55 9.97 20.37
C THR A 42 -17.81 11.30 20.25
N ASN A 43 -18.54 12.34 19.79
CA ASN A 43 -18.05 13.70 19.47
C ASN A 43 -17.29 14.47 20.59
N ALA A 44 -17.04 13.88 21.75
CA ALA A 44 -16.15 14.44 22.77
C ALA A 44 -14.72 13.88 22.68
N ASP A 45 -14.50 12.70 22.09
CA ASP A 45 -13.19 12.07 21.91
C ASP A 45 -12.39 12.65 20.75
N LYS A 46 -13.02 13.25 19.74
CA LYS A 46 -12.32 13.85 18.60
C LYS A 46 -11.35 14.97 19.00
N LEU A 47 -11.70 15.76 20.02
CA LEU A 47 -10.84 16.84 20.50
C LEU A 47 -9.63 16.33 21.31
N ASP A 48 -9.71 15.13 21.90
CA ASP A 48 -8.59 14.51 22.64
C ASP A 48 -7.70 13.70 21.67
N HIS A 49 -8.28 13.16 20.60
CA HIS A 49 -7.57 12.41 19.56
C HIS A 49 -6.71 13.31 18.65
N ASP A 50 -7.24 14.47 18.23
CA ASP A 50 -6.48 15.43 17.40
C ASP A 50 -5.28 16.01 18.18
N ASP A 51 -5.45 16.26 19.48
CA ASP A 51 -4.38 16.75 20.37
C ASP A 51 -3.30 15.66 20.60
N MET A 52 -3.68 14.38 20.74
CA MET A 52 -2.72 13.26 20.85
C MET A 52 -1.96 12.97 19.55
N LYS A 53 -2.63 13.04 18.39
CA LYS A 53 -1.99 12.92 17.07
C LYS A 53 -0.97 14.05 16.85
N ALA A 54 -1.35 15.29 17.20
CA ALA A 54 -0.46 16.45 17.12
C ALA A 54 0.75 16.36 18.07
N GLU A 55 0.59 15.79 19.28
CA GLU A 55 1.69 15.56 20.23
C GLU A 55 2.65 14.48 19.71
N THR A 56 2.14 13.40 19.11
CA THR A 56 2.93 12.30 18.52
C THR A 56 3.76 12.76 17.32
N ILE A 57 3.20 13.57 16.41
CA ILE A 57 3.92 14.14 15.26
C ILE A 57 5.03 15.11 15.72
N GLN A 58 4.76 15.93 16.73
CA GLN A 58 5.76 16.85 17.29
C GLN A 58 6.90 16.13 17.98
N ASP A 59 6.59 15.07 18.73
CA ASP A 59 7.58 14.23 19.38
C ASP A 59 8.44 13.49 18.34
N PHE A 60 7.85 13.01 17.25
CA PHE A 60 8.59 12.41 16.13
C PHE A 60 9.48 13.43 15.41
N ALA A 61 8.97 14.62 15.11
CA ALA A 61 9.76 15.71 14.51
C ALA A 61 10.94 16.14 15.41
N ALA A 62 10.71 16.19 16.73
CA ALA A 62 11.75 16.46 17.71
C ALA A 62 12.79 15.34 17.75
N ALA A 63 12.34 14.08 17.76
CA ALA A 63 13.22 12.91 17.75
C ALA A 63 14.14 12.91 16.52
N LEU A 64 13.61 13.14 15.31
CA LEU A 64 14.38 13.26 14.06
C LEU A 64 15.45 14.36 14.14
N SER A 65 15.15 15.48 14.81
CA SER A 65 16.09 16.60 14.96
C SER A 65 17.21 16.35 15.98
N ASP A 66 17.00 15.43 16.91
CA ASP A 66 17.93 15.08 18.00
C ASP A 66 18.77 13.82 17.70
N VAL A 67 18.62 13.22 16.51
CA VAL A 67 19.37 12.02 16.14
C VAL A 67 20.85 12.32 15.83
N ASP A 68 21.76 11.68 16.56
CA ASP A 68 23.21 11.91 16.48
C ASP A 68 23.92 11.13 15.34
N SER A 69 23.25 10.18 14.67
CA SER A 69 23.84 9.38 13.59
C SER A 69 22.87 9.02 12.46
N LYS A 70 23.39 8.73 11.25
CA LYS A 70 22.57 8.36 10.08
C LYS A 70 21.86 7.02 10.25
N ASP A 71 22.48 6.08 10.96
CA ASP A 71 21.90 4.75 11.21
C ASP A 71 20.70 4.85 12.17
N ASP A 72 20.77 5.77 13.14
CA ASP A 72 19.67 6.04 14.06
C ASP A 72 18.50 6.77 13.35
N VAL A 73 18.77 7.56 12.30
CA VAL A 73 17.73 8.22 11.48
C VAL A 73 17.02 7.17 10.62
N ALA A 74 17.77 6.29 9.95
CA ALA A 74 17.20 5.21 9.15
C ALA A 74 16.32 4.28 9.99
N GLY A 75 16.77 3.92 11.21
CA GLY A 75 15.97 3.10 12.12
C GLY A 75 14.72 3.79 12.65
N ALA A 76 14.72 5.13 12.79
CA ALA A 76 13.52 5.88 13.20
C ALA A 76 12.52 6.04 12.04
N LEU A 77 13.02 6.20 10.81
CA LEU A 77 12.19 6.25 9.60
C LEU A 77 11.52 4.90 9.33
N ALA A 78 12.26 3.79 9.49
CA ALA A 78 11.74 2.45 9.26
C ALA A 78 10.59 2.01 10.21
N SER A 79 10.27 2.80 11.23
CA SER A 79 9.16 2.54 12.17
C SER A 79 8.06 3.59 12.15
N ALA A 80 8.20 4.61 11.29
CA ALA A 80 7.23 5.69 11.18
C ALA A 80 6.23 5.39 10.07
N THR A 81 4.97 5.79 10.26
CA THR A 81 4.04 5.84 9.14
C THR A 81 4.43 6.96 8.18
N GLN A 82 4.00 6.86 6.93
CA GLN A 82 4.23 7.90 5.94
C GLN A 82 3.62 9.24 6.38
N GLY A 83 2.40 9.24 6.92
CA GLY A 83 1.74 10.43 7.45
C GLY A 83 2.49 11.06 8.61
N GLN A 84 3.08 10.27 9.52
CA GLN A 84 3.93 10.79 10.60
C GLN A 84 5.18 11.50 10.06
N ALA A 85 5.86 10.91 9.07
CA ALA A 85 7.00 11.53 8.43
C ALA A 85 6.63 12.78 7.64
N ALA A 86 5.51 12.75 6.92
CA ALA A 86 4.97 13.87 6.17
C ALA A 86 4.62 15.04 7.10
N GLY A 87 3.88 14.79 8.18
CA GLY A 87 3.52 15.79 9.18
C GLY A 87 4.75 16.40 9.86
N ALA A 88 5.73 15.57 10.22
CA ALA A 88 6.98 16.04 10.81
C ALA A 88 7.81 16.89 9.83
N ALA A 89 7.88 16.49 8.55
CA ALA A 89 8.54 17.25 7.51
C ALA A 89 7.83 18.58 7.25
N ALA A 90 6.50 18.60 7.22
CA ALA A 90 5.70 19.81 7.08
C ALA A 90 5.99 20.81 8.21
N LEU A 91 6.04 20.35 9.48
CA LEU A 91 6.41 21.19 10.62
C LEU A 91 7.83 21.77 10.47
N GLN A 92 8.80 20.95 10.06
CA GLN A 92 10.18 21.39 9.82
C GLN A 92 10.26 22.42 8.67
N ALA A 93 9.43 22.25 7.64
CA ALA A 93 9.27 23.18 6.52
C ALA A 93 8.50 24.46 6.91
N GLY A 94 7.99 24.56 8.14
CA GLY A 94 7.35 25.75 8.70
C GLY A 94 5.82 25.78 8.58
N ALA A 95 5.19 24.63 8.36
CA ALA A 95 3.74 24.48 8.46
C ALA A 95 3.25 24.68 9.90
N SER A 96 1.95 24.92 10.04
CA SER A 96 1.29 24.85 11.35
C SER A 96 1.02 23.40 11.76
N THR A 97 0.79 23.18 13.07
CA THR A 97 0.38 21.87 13.60
C THR A 97 -0.90 21.38 12.93
N ASP A 98 -1.91 22.24 12.76
CA ASP A 98 -3.17 21.87 12.11
C ASP A 98 -2.93 21.36 10.67
N GLN A 99 -2.04 22.01 9.91
CA GLN A 99 -1.68 21.57 8.56
C GLN A 99 -0.91 20.23 8.58
N ALA A 100 0.03 20.07 9.50
CA ALA A 100 0.81 18.84 9.62
C ALA A 100 -0.08 17.64 10.01
N SER A 101 -1.02 17.84 10.94
CA SER A 101 -2.01 16.82 11.31
C SER A 101 -2.95 16.50 10.16
N GLN A 102 -3.42 17.52 9.42
CA GLN A 102 -4.24 17.31 8.23
C GLN A 102 -3.52 16.47 7.16
N ILE A 103 -2.23 16.74 6.93
CA ILE A 103 -1.41 15.98 5.97
C ILE A 103 -1.25 14.53 6.43
N ALA A 104 -0.88 14.32 7.70
CA ALA A 104 -0.70 12.99 8.24
C ALA A 104 -1.99 12.15 8.16
N ASP A 105 -3.12 12.74 8.53
CA ASP A 105 -4.42 12.07 8.47
C ASP A 105 -4.87 11.78 7.03
N ALA A 106 -4.53 12.63 6.07
CA ALA A 106 -4.85 12.43 4.67
C ALA A 106 -4.09 11.25 4.06
N ILE A 107 -2.80 11.11 4.40
CA ILE A 107 -1.96 10.02 3.91
C ILE A 107 -2.35 8.70 4.61
N ASP A 108 -2.39 8.67 5.95
CA ASP A 108 -2.54 7.42 6.70
C ASP A 108 -4.01 6.90 6.74
N ASN A 109 -5.02 7.67 6.31
CA ASN A 109 -6.43 7.27 6.47
C ASN A 109 -7.36 7.66 5.30
N ASN A 110 -6.86 8.36 4.27
CA ASN A 110 -7.65 8.66 3.08
C ASN A 110 -6.79 8.50 1.82
N ASP A 111 -5.73 7.71 1.91
CA ASP A 111 -4.91 7.22 0.79
C ASP A 111 -4.43 8.34 -0.15
N ALA A 112 -4.19 9.52 0.42
CA ALA A 112 -3.76 10.67 -0.35
C ALA A 112 -2.24 10.65 -0.51
N SER A 113 -1.77 10.88 -1.74
CA SER A 113 -0.35 11.18 -1.98
C SER A 113 0.13 12.36 -1.12
N ALA A 114 1.41 12.36 -0.75
CA ALA A 114 2.02 13.42 0.04
C ALA A 114 1.95 14.77 -0.70
N ALA A 115 2.04 14.75 -2.03
CA ALA A 115 1.80 15.90 -2.89
C ALA A 115 0.36 16.45 -2.76
N ALA A 116 -0.66 15.60 -2.94
CA ALA A 116 -2.06 15.97 -2.84
C ALA A 116 -2.41 16.48 -1.44
N ALA A 117 -2.04 15.73 -0.40
CA ALA A 117 -2.26 16.09 0.99
C ALA A 117 -1.63 17.45 1.36
N SER A 118 -0.40 17.69 0.91
CA SER A 118 0.30 18.97 1.13
C SER A 118 -0.38 20.15 0.44
N ASN A 119 -0.84 19.96 -0.80
CA ASN A 119 -1.53 20.98 -1.57
C ASN A 119 -2.89 21.34 -0.95
N ASP A 120 -3.64 20.35 -0.49
CA ASP A 120 -4.93 20.54 0.19
C ASP A 120 -4.78 21.20 1.57
N ALA A 121 -3.68 20.93 2.27
CA ALA A 121 -3.29 21.65 3.48
C ALA A 121 -2.78 23.09 3.19
N GLY A 122 -2.62 23.46 1.93
CA GLY A 122 -2.22 24.80 1.51
C GLY A 122 -0.74 25.12 1.75
N LEU A 123 0.12 24.11 1.69
CA LEU A 123 1.57 24.30 1.66
C LEU A 123 2.01 24.98 0.35
N THR A 124 3.19 25.60 0.38
CA THR A 124 3.86 26.07 -0.85
C THR A 124 4.62 24.94 -1.52
N ASP A 125 4.90 25.03 -2.82
CA ASP A 125 5.67 24.01 -3.56
C ASP A 125 7.00 23.63 -2.87
N ASP A 126 7.74 24.61 -2.35
CA ASP A 126 9.01 24.37 -1.63
C ASP A 126 8.83 23.56 -0.33
N GLN A 127 7.65 23.66 0.30
CA GLN A 127 7.29 22.90 1.49
C GLN A 127 6.77 21.52 1.09
N THR A 128 5.90 21.44 0.09
CA THR A 128 5.40 20.19 -0.49
C THR A 128 6.56 19.29 -0.94
N ALA A 129 7.53 19.84 -1.67
CA ALA A 129 8.73 19.08 -2.09
C ALA A 129 9.52 18.49 -0.91
N GLN A 130 9.57 19.16 0.26
CA GLN A 130 10.22 18.61 1.45
C GLN A 130 9.42 17.48 2.09
N VAL A 131 8.08 17.55 2.02
CA VAL A 131 7.18 16.52 2.52
C VAL A 131 7.29 15.27 1.65
N ILE A 132 7.20 15.42 0.32
CA ILE A 132 7.38 14.34 -0.66
C ILE A 132 8.70 13.59 -0.42
N SER A 133 9.83 14.32 -0.37
CA SER A 133 11.13 13.69 -0.14
C SER A 133 11.24 12.97 1.21
N ALA A 134 10.47 13.38 2.22
CA ALA A 134 10.48 12.72 3.52
C ALA A 134 9.68 11.42 3.53
N VAL A 135 8.53 11.38 2.82
CA VAL A 135 7.71 10.18 2.65
C VAL A 135 8.47 9.13 1.85
N VAL A 136 9.06 9.51 0.72
CA VAL A 136 9.87 8.58 -0.09
C VAL A 136 11.08 8.06 0.69
N ALA A 137 11.68 8.89 1.56
CA ALA A 137 12.78 8.43 2.43
C ALA A 137 12.35 7.42 3.52
N VAL A 138 11.06 7.39 3.90
CA VAL A 138 10.51 6.31 4.75
C VAL A 138 10.41 5.03 3.94
N SER A 139 9.87 5.12 2.73
CA SER A 139 9.74 3.99 1.81
C SER A 139 11.10 3.36 1.49
N ASP A 140 12.11 4.17 1.14
CA ASP A 140 13.49 3.72 0.90
C ASP A 140 14.16 3.03 2.11
N ALA A 141 13.68 3.33 3.32
CA ALA A 141 14.18 2.75 4.56
C ALA A 141 13.45 1.47 4.97
N ALA A 142 12.33 1.15 4.32
CA ALA A 142 11.55 -0.04 4.60
C ALA A 142 12.32 -1.32 4.23
N PRO A 143 12.18 -2.40 5.01
CA PRO A 143 12.76 -3.70 4.65
C PRO A 143 12.06 -4.28 3.41
N SER A 144 12.79 -5.08 2.63
CA SER A 144 12.18 -5.81 1.51
C SER A 144 11.14 -6.82 2.01
N GLN A 145 10.09 -7.06 1.22
CA GLN A 145 9.07 -8.06 1.58
C GLN A 145 9.66 -9.45 1.84
N ALA A 146 10.70 -9.84 1.09
CA ALA A 146 11.36 -11.13 1.28
C ALA A 146 12.04 -11.23 2.66
N ASP A 147 12.67 -10.15 3.13
CA ASP A 147 13.28 -10.11 4.46
C ASP A 147 12.19 -10.13 5.55
N VAL A 148 11.11 -9.37 5.37
CA VAL A 148 9.96 -9.35 6.29
C VAL A 148 9.31 -10.73 6.38
N ALA A 149 9.05 -11.38 5.25
CA ALA A 149 8.49 -12.73 5.21
C ALA A 149 9.38 -13.75 5.93
N ALA A 150 10.70 -13.64 5.80
CA ALA A 150 11.67 -14.50 6.50
C ALA A 150 11.62 -14.32 8.02
N ASP A 151 11.57 -13.07 8.48
CA ASP A 151 11.52 -12.72 9.89
C ASP A 151 10.17 -13.09 10.51
N ALA A 152 9.07 -12.82 9.81
CA ALA A 152 7.72 -13.23 10.19
C ALA A 152 7.60 -14.76 10.28
N ALA A 153 8.13 -15.49 9.29
CA ALA A 153 8.18 -16.95 9.30
C ALA A 153 8.94 -17.48 10.53
N SER A 154 10.07 -16.86 10.85
CA SER A 154 10.87 -17.19 12.04
C SER A 154 10.10 -16.92 13.33
N ALA A 155 9.38 -15.81 13.41
CA ALA A 155 8.55 -15.42 14.55
C ALA A 155 7.39 -16.41 14.82
N VAL A 156 6.81 -16.98 13.76
CA VAL A 156 5.76 -18.02 13.87
C VAL A 156 6.30 -19.44 14.04
N GLY A 157 7.62 -19.59 14.21
CA GLY A 157 8.28 -20.85 14.54
C GLY A 157 8.63 -21.74 13.34
N ALA A 158 8.72 -21.17 12.14
CA ALA A 158 9.30 -21.87 10.99
C ALA A 158 10.77 -22.22 11.24
N THR A 159 11.27 -23.25 10.56
CA THR A 159 12.70 -23.56 10.59
C THR A 159 13.48 -22.58 9.71
N ASP A 160 14.79 -22.37 9.98
CA ASP A 160 15.66 -21.55 9.13
C ASP A 160 15.61 -21.94 7.64
N ALA A 161 15.38 -23.23 7.35
CA ALA A 161 15.23 -23.72 5.99
C ALA A 161 13.91 -23.27 5.34
N GLN A 162 12.81 -23.31 6.10
CA GLN A 162 11.50 -22.84 5.63
C GLN A 162 11.47 -21.32 5.50
N ALA A 163 11.99 -20.57 6.48
CA ALA A 163 12.09 -19.12 6.40
C ALA A 163 12.91 -18.69 5.17
N LYS A 164 14.01 -19.40 4.87
CA LYS A 164 14.79 -19.15 3.66
C LYS A 164 14.04 -19.53 2.38
N GLU A 165 13.31 -20.64 2.38
CA GLU A 165 12.50 -21.06 1.22
C GLU A 165 11.42 -20.04 0.90
N ILE A 166 10.76 -19.49 1.93
CA ILE A 166 9.77 -18.42 1.81
C ILE A 166 10.42 -17.15 1.26
N ALA A 167 11.52 -16.68 1.87
CA ALA A 167 12.23 -15.49 1.42
C ALA A 167 12.72 -15.60 -0.03
N ASP A 168 13.28 -16.75 -0.41
CA ASP A 168 13.74 -16.99 -1.77
C ASP A 168 12.54 -17.04 -2.75
N ALA A 169 11.36 -17.51 -2.35
CA ALA A 169 10.16 -17.51 -3.21
C ALA A 169 9.59 -16.10 -3.39
N VAL A 170 9.43 -15.34 -2.30
CA VAL A 170 8.95 -13.95 -2.33
C VAL A 170 9.87 -13.06 -3.16
N ALA A 171 11.19 -13.17 -2.97
CA ALA A 171 12.17 -12.44 -3.79
C ALA A 171 12.17 -12.83 -5.29
N ASN A 172 11.46 -13.88 -5.68
CA ASN A 172 11.26 -14.28 -7.08
C ASN A 172 9.81 -14.06 -7.54
N GLY A 173 9.04 -13.21 -6.85
CA GLY A 173 7.69 -12.80 -7.24
C GLY A 173 6.60 -13.81 -6.89
N SER A 174 6.75 -14.56 -5.80
CA SER A 174 5.62 -15.33 -5.23
C SER A 174 5.00 -14.56 -4.08
N SER A 175 3.67 -14.56 -3.98
CA SER A 175 2.99 -14.09 -2.76
C SER A 175 3.51 -14.80 -1.50
N ALA A 176 3.54 -14.08 -0.39
CA ALA A 176 3.91 -14.58 0.92
C ALA A 176 2.99 -15.71 1.38
N SER A 177 1.69 -15.63 1.07
CA SER A 177 0.70 -16.68 1.34
C SER A 177 1.03 -18.00 0.64
N VAL A 178 1.31 -17.95 -0.68
CA VAL A 178 1.73 -19.12 -1.47
C VAL A 178 3.06 -19.67 -0.99
N ALA A 179 4.06 -18.80 -0.80
CA ALA A 179 5.39 -19.18 -0.33
C ALA A 179 5.34 -19.89 1.03
N ALA A 180 4.56 -19.38 1.99
CA ALA A 180 4.39 -19.98 3.30
C ALA A 180 3.64 -21.33 3.24
N SER A 181 2.62 -21.42 2.40
CA SER A 181 1.85 -22.66 2.17
C SER A 181 2.73 -23.76 1.56
N ASP A 182 3.52 -23.42 0.54
CA ASP A 182 4.45 -24.34 -0.13
C ASP A 182 5.58 -24.81 0.80
N ALA A 183 6.06 -23.93 1.68
CA ALA A 183 6.98 -24.28 2.76
C ALA A 183 6.35 -25.18 3.85
N GLY A 184 5.04 -25.49 3.74
CA GLY A 184 4.31 -26.41 4.60
C GLY A 184 3.92 -25.82 5.95
N LEU A 185 3.78 -24.49 6.04
CA LEU A 185 3.21 -23.85 7.22
C LEU A 185 1.70 -24.07 7.27
N SER A 186 1.12 -23.86 8.46
CA SER A 186 -0.34 -23.92 8.64
C SER A 186 -0.98 -22.59 8.31
N ASP A 187 -2.27 -22.59 7.94
CA ASP A 187 -3.06 -21.39 7.63
C ASP A 187 -2.92 -20.28 8.69
N ALA A 188 -2.88 -20.65 9.98
CA ALA A 188 -2.72 -19.70 11.08
C ALA A 188 -1.31 -19.11 11.22
N GLN A 189 -0.29 -19.80 10.69
CA GLN A 189 1.07 -19.25 10.58
C GLN A 189 1.18 -18.40 9.32
N THR A 190 0.63 -18.87 8.19
CA THR A 190 0.55 -18.12 6.93
C THR A 190 -0.15 -16.78 7.12
N ALA A 191 -1.32 -16.76 7.76
CA ALA A 191 -2.06 -15.54 8.07
C ALA A 191 -1.22 -14.47 8.78
N LYS A 192 -0.35 -14.87 9.70
CA LYS A 192 0.54 -13.93 10.43
C LYS A 192 1.75 -13.45 9.64
N ILE A 193 2.13 -14.22 8.61
CA ILE A 193 3.21 -13.83 7.71
C ILE A 193 2.65 -12.82 6.71
N VAL A 194 1.47 -13.10 6.16
CA VAL A 194 0.72 -12.20 5.28
C VAL A 194 0.51 -10.84 5.96
N ASP A 195 -0.13 -10.81 7.13
CA ASP A 195 -0.30 -9.63 8.00
C ASP A 195 0.98 -8.78 8.13
N GLN A 196 2.11 -9.38 8.51
CA GLN A 196 3.38 -8.64 8.62
C GLN A 196 3.98 -8.19 7.28
N VAL A 197 3.76 -8.92 6.19
CA VAL A 197 4.28 -8.56 4.87
C VAL A 197 3.46 -7.42 4.26
N THR A 198 2.13 -7.50 4.38
CA THR A 198 1.20 -6.44 3.96
C THR A 198 1.43 -5.17 4.77
N ASP A 199 1.51 -5.24 6.11
CA ASP A 199 1.87 -4.11 6.99
C ASP A 199 3.18 -3.41 6.57
N ALA A 200 4.15 -4.18 6.07
CA ALA A 200 5.42 -3.62 5.63
C ALA A 200 5.31 -2.95 4.24
N ALA A 201 4.40 -3.43 3.39
CA ALA A 201 4.11 -2.85 2.10
C ALA A 201 3.35 -1.51 2.22
N ASP A 202 2.65 -1.25 3.32
CA ASP A 202 2.04 0.07 3.60
C ASP A 202 3.08 1.21 3.67
N ALA A 203 4.37 0.88 3.80
CA ALA A 203 5.44 1.85 3.73
C ALA A 203 5.82 2.24 2.28
N VAL A 204 5.31 1.56 1.25
CA VAL A 204 5.55 1.87 -0.17
C VAL A 204 4.96 3.23 -0.51
N ALA A 205 5.79 4.14 -1.00
CA ALA A 205 5.34 5.49 -1.35
C ALA A 205 4.57 5.48 -2.67
N ASP A 206 3.59 6.37 -2.75
CA ASP A 206 2.80 6.65 -3.95
C ASP A 206 3.72 6.92 -5.16
N PRO A 207 3.45 6.33 -6.34
CA PRO A 207 4.22 6.54 -7.57
C PRO A 207 4.41 8.02 -7.94
N ALA A 208 3.43 8.89 -7.68
CA ALA A 208 3.52 10.32 -7.90
C ALA A 208 4.56 10.98 -7.00
N ASP A 209 4.61 10.57 -5.73
CA ASP A 209 5.59 11.06 -4.77
C ASP A 209 7.00 10.55 -5.11
N VAL A 210 7.14 9.28 -5.48
CA VAL A 210 8.40 8.68 -5.93
C VAL A 210 8.92 9.40 -7.17
N ALA A 211 8.04 9.62 -8.16
CA ALA A 211 8.41 10.33 -9.39
C ALA A 211 8.87 11.77 -9.12
N ALA A 212 8.15 12.49 -8.25
CA ALA A 212 8.50 13.85 -7.86
C ALA A 212 9.80 13.91 -7.05
N ALA A 213 10.02 13.00 -6.10
CA ALA A 213 11.27 12.91 -5.34
C ALA A 213 12.47 12.61 -6.27
N ALA A 214 12.33 11.62 -7.15
CA ALA A 214 13.34 11.27 -8.14
C ALA A 214 13.66 12.46 -9.07
N ALA A 215 12.65 13.24 -9.46
CA ALA A 215 12.83 14.45 -10.26
C ALA A 215 13.61 15.54 -9.50
N ILE A 216 13.33 15.73 -8.20
CA ILE A 216 14.07 16.67 -7.34
C ILE A 216 15.54 16.30 -7.27
N ASP A 217 15.85 15.02 -7.08
CA ASP A 217 17.23 14.51 -7.05
C ASP A 217 17.96 14.70 -8.39
N ASN A 218 17.20 14.70 -9.48
CA ASN A 218 17.65 15.05 -10.83
C ASN A 218 17.68 16.56 -11.13
N GLY A 219 17.43 17.40 -10.12
CA GLY A 219 17.57 18.85 -10.20
C GLY A 219 16.34 19.58 -10.75
N ALA A 220 15.17 18.96 -10.76
CA ALA A 220 13.91 19.65 -10.96
C ALA A 220 13.70 20.72 -9.88
N SER A 221 12.99 21.79 -10.22
CA SER A 221 12.51 22.74 -9.22
C SER A 221 11.32 22.17 -8.43
N ALA A 222 11.08 22.69 -7.23
CA ALA A 222 9.94 22.26 -6.41
C ALA A 222 8.60 22.35 -7.16
N SER A 223 8.38 23.42 -7.94
CA SER A 223 7.17 23.54 -8.76
C SER A 223 7.08 22.47 -9.85
N GLN A 224 8.20 22.10 -10.48
CA GLN A 224 8.20 21.02 -11.48
C GLN A 224 7.90 19.67 -10.84
N ALA A 225 8.44 19.41 -9.64
CA ALA A 225 8.17 18.17 -8.92
C ALA A 225 6.69 18.06 -8.53
N VAL A 226 6.08 19.16 -8.06
CA VAL A 226 4.64 19.20 -7.75
C VAL A 226 3.78 19.03 -9.00
N ASP A 227 4.18 19.64 -10.13
CA ASP A 227 3.50 19.45 -11.42
C ASP A 227 3.59 17.97 -11.86
N ILE A 228 4.76 17.32 -11.71
CA ILE A 228 4.94 15.89 -12.02
C ILE A 228 4.03 15.02 -11.16
N ALA A 229 4.05 15.19 -9.82
CA ALA A 229 3.19 14.41 -8.94
C ALA A 229 1.71 14.57 -9.32
N SER A 230 1.26 15.81 -9.56
CA SER A 230 -0.13 16.08 -9.93
C SER A 230 -0.53 15.44 -11.27
N ASP A 231 0.39 15.35 -12.23
CA ASP A 231 0.12 14.69 -13.51
C ASP A 231 0.07 13.17 -13.34
N VAL A 232 0.92 12.59 -12.48
CA VAL A 232 0.91 11.14 -12.17
C VAL A 232 -0.35 10.74 -11.39
N ASP A 233 -0.73 11.49 -10.35
CA ASP A 233 -2.01 11.32 -9.63
C ASP A 233 -3.23 11.40 -10.59
N ALA A 234 -3.10 12.11 -11.71
CA ALA A 234 -4.14 12.21 -12.73
C ALA A 234 -4.12 11.06 -13.75
N GLY A 235 -3.25 10.07 -13.56
CA GLY A 235 -3.09 8.87 -14.39
C GLY A 235 -2.11 9.01 -15.56
N ALA A 236 -1.19 9.98 -15.52
CA ALA A 236 -0.07 10.01 -16.47
C ALA A 236 1.06 9.10 -15.99
N SER A 237 1.75 8.43 -16.91
CA SER A 237 3.00 7.74 -16.57
C SER A 237 4.06 8.73 -16.05
N ALA A 238 4.91 8.28 -15.14
CA ALA A 238 5.99 9.09 -14.58
C ALA A 238 6.95 9.57 -15.69
N ALA A 239 7.19 8.74 -16.70
CA ALA A 239 7.97 9.09 -17.88
C ALA A 239 7.38 10.32 -18.62
N SER A 240 6.07 10.29 -18.87
CA SER A 240 5.38 11.35 -19.62
C SER A 240 5.30 12.65 -18.81
N ALA A 241 4.96 12.55 -17.51
CA ALA A 241 4.93 13.68 -16.59
C ALA A 241 6.29 14.36 -16.46
N ALA A 242 7.37 13.58 -16.26
CA ALA A 242 8.73 14.10 -16.18
C ALA A 242 9.17 14.79 -17.49
N ALA A 243 8.87 14.19 -18.65
CA ALA A 243 9.18 14.77 -19.94
C ALA A 243 8.43 16.08 -20.20
N ASP A 244 7.15 16.16 -19.83
CA ASP A 244 6.32 17.36 -19.98
C ASP A 244 6.74 18.49 -19.02
N ALA A 245 7.21 18.14 -17.82
CA ALA A 245 7.88 19.05 -16.91
C ALA A 245 9.26 19.54 -17.43
N GLY A 246 9.74 18.98 -18.54
CA GLY A 246 10.92 19.43 -19.27
C GLY A 246 12.24 18.84 -18.77
N LEU A 247 12.20 17.70 -18.08
CA LEU A 247 13.38 16.94 -17.71
C LEU A 247 14.03 16.36 -18.99
N ASP A 248 15.35 16.13 -18.93
CA ASP A 248 16.04 15.46 -20.02
C ASP A 248 15.91 13.94 -19.93
N ALA A 249 16.27 13.22 -21.00
CA ALA A 249 16.06 11.78 -21.08
C ALA A 249 16.77 10.99 -19.96
N THR A 250 17.92 11.47 -19.48
CA THR A 250 18.64 10.83 -18.36
C THR A 250 17.82 10.96 -17.09
N ALA A 251 17.36 12.17 -16.75
CA ALA A 251 16.50 12.39 -15.60
C ALA A 251 15.16 11.62 -15.69
N VAL A 252 14.55 11.55 -16.88
CA VAL A 252 13.35 10.73 -17.12
C VAL A 252 13.64 9.25 -16.87
N SER A 253 14.75 8.73 -17.37
CA SER A 253 15.13 7.33 -17.14
C SER A 253 15.34 7.01 -15.66
N ASP A 254 15.95 7.94 -14.91
CA ASP A 254 16.17 7.78 -13.47
C ASP A 254 14.85 7.83 -12.67
N VAL A 255 13.92 8.70 -13.07
CA VAL A 255 12.55 8.78 -12.48
C VAL A 255 11.80 7.48 -12.67
N VAL A 256 11.74 6.99 -13.91
CA VAL A 256 11.05 5.76 -14.26
C VAL A 256 11.66 4.54 -13.55
N GLY A 257 12.99 4.48 -13.45
CA GLY A 257 13.67 3.42 -12.71
C GLY A 257 13.28 3.40 -11.23
N GLN A 258 13.24 4.57 -10.58
CA GLN A 258 12.86 4.64 -9.16
C GLN A 258 11.39 4.28 -8.92
N VAL A 259 10.48 4.73 -9.79
CA VAL A 259 9.05 4.37 -9.69
C VAL A 259 8.86 2.86 -9.86
N ALA A 260 9.52 2.25 -10.85
CA ALA A 260 9.48 0.80 -11.05
C ALA A 260 10.08 0.04 -9.86
N ASP A 261 11.27 0.44 -9.38
CA ASP A 261 11.92 -0.18 -8.22
C ASP A 261 11.05 -0.07 -6.94
N SER A 262 10.34 1.04 -6.75
CA SER A 262 9.39 1.20 -5.64
C SER A 262 8.20 0.25 -5.77
N SER A 263 7.64 0.13 -6.97
CA SER A 263 6.50 -0.74 -7.25
C SER A 263 6.78 -2.23 -7.01
N GLU A 264 8.03 -2.68 -7.13
CA GLU A 264 8.43 -4.06 -6.80
C GLU A 264 8.24 -4.42 -5.30
N ASN A 265 7.99 -3.42 -4.44
CA ASN A 265 7.71 -3.63 -3.02
C ASN A 265 6.21 -3.54 -2.68
N VAL A 266 5.31 -3.34 -3.65
CA VAL A 266 3.85 -3.41 -3.46
C VAL A 266 3.44 -4.85 -3.12
N ALA A 267 2.51 -4.99 -2.18
CA ALA A 267 2.04 -6.32 -1.78
C ALA A 267 1.28 -7.01 -2.92
N ASP A 268 1.47 -8.33 -3.03
CA ASP A 268 0.71 -9.13 -3.99
C ASP A 268 -0.80 -9.05 -3.67
N PRO A 269 -1.69 -8.84 -4.66
CA PRO A 269 -3.12 -8.73 -4.46
C PRO A 269 -3.74 -9.89 -3.67
N ALA A 270 -3.19 -11.11 -3.79
CA ALA A 270 -3.65 -12.26 -3.03
C ALA A 270 -3.34 -12.14 -1.53
N ASP A 271 -2.20 -11.53 -1.18
CA ASP A 271 -1.82 -11.28 0.20
C ASP A 271 -2.65 -10.14 0.79
N VAL A 272 -2.84 -9.04 0.06
CA VAL A 272 -3.70 -7.92 0.47
C VAL A 272 -5.13 -8.42 0.72
N ALA A 273 -5.71 -9.17 -0.23
CA ALA A 273 -7.08 -9.69 -0.09
C ALA A 273 -7.23 -10.64 1.10
N ALA A 274 -6.21 -11.47 1.37
CA ALA A 274 -6.23 -12.37 2.52
C ALA A 274 -6.07 -11.63 3.84
N ASP A 275 -5.26 -10.57 3.87
CA ASP A 275 -5.08 -9.75 5.06
C ASP A 275 -6.34 -8.96 5.40
N ALA A 276 -6.89 -8.23 4.42
CA ALA A 276 -8.17 -7.53 4.50
C ALA A 276 -9.31 -8.45 4.99
N ALA A 277 -9.32 -9.72 4.55
CA ALA A 277 -10.26 -10.71 5.05
C ALA A 277 -10.08 -11.01 6.54
N LEU A 278 -8.84 -11.12 7.03
CA LEU A 278 -8.53 -11.35 8.45
C LEU A 278 -8.97 -10.17 9.31
N GLU A 279 -8.73 -8.94 8.87
CA GLU A 279 -9.19 -7.71 9.52
C GLU A 279 -10.72 -7.68 9.66
N ASN A 280 -11.41 -8.18 8.62
CA ASN A 280 -12.85 -8.39 8.59
C ASN A 280 -13.33 -9.63 9.36
N GLY A 281 -12.47 -10.25 10.15
CA GLY A 281 -12.81 -11.34 11.06
C GLY A 281 -12.95 -12.71 10.38
N ALA A 282 -12.44 -12.88 9.17
CA ALA A 282 -12.33 -14.18 8.54
C ALA A 282 -11.46 -15.13 9.38
N SER A 283 -11.74 -16.43 9.29
CA SER A 283 -10.82 -17.43 9.84
C SER A 283 -9.55 -17.54 8.97
N PRO A 284 -8.41 -17.99 9.52
CA PRO A 284 -7.19 -18.18 8.73
C PRO A 284 -7.39 -19.09 7.51
N SER A 285 -8.28 -20.09 7.62
CA SER A 285 -8.63 -20.96 6.49
C SER A 285 -9.47 -20.28 5.41
N GLN A 286 -10.26 -19.26 5.76
CA GLN A 286 -10.99 -18.46 4.78
C GLN A 286 -10.03 -17.49 4.09
N ALA A 287 -9.19 -16.78 4.84
CA ALA A 287 -8.14 -15.92 4.27
C ALA A 287 -7.22 -16.69 3.32
N SER A 288 -6.79 -17.91 3.71
CA SER A 288 -5.99 -18.77 2.82
C SER A 288 -6.75 -19.22 1.57
N GLN A 289 -8.07 -19.36 1.64
CA GLN A 289 -8.90 -19.66 0.47
C GLN A 289 -8.96 -18.44 -0.46
N VAL A 290 -9.18 -17.23 0.10
CA VAL A 290 -9.20 -15.97 -0.65
C VAL A 290 -7.88 -15.79 -1.41
N ALA A 291 -6.74 -15.82 -0.71
CA ALA A 291 -5.41 -15.73 -1.35
C ALA A 291 -5.26 -16.75 -2.49
N SER A 292 -5.58 -18.03 -2.24
CA SER A 292 -5.41 -19.08 -3.24
C SER A 292 -6.30 -18.89 -4.48
N ASP A 293 -7.50 -18.32 -4.31
CA ASP A 293 -8.41 -18.09 -5.42
C ASP A 293 -7.99 -16.85 -6.23
N VAL A 294 -7.51 -15.79 -5.57
CA VAL A 294 -6.94 -14.58 -6.21
C VAL A 294 -5.67 -14.92 -6.98
N ASP A 295 -4.72 -15.62 -6.37
CA ASP A 295 -3.49 -16.09 -7.03
C ASP A 295 -3.78 -17.01 -8.25
N SER A 296 -4.93 -17.69 -8.24
CA SER A 296 -5.40 -18.49 -9.38
C SER A 296 -6.07 -17.65 -10.49
N GLY A 297 -6.16 -16.33 -10.32
CA GLY A 297 -6.75 -15.36 -11.26
C GLY A 297 -8.23 -15.09 -11.04
N SER A 298 -8.75 -15.22 -9.81
CA SER A 298 -10.09 -14.72 -9.46
C SER A 298 -9.97 -13.27 -8.99
N SER A 299 -11.02 -12.47 -9.19
CA SER A 299 -11.16 -11.18 -8.50
C SER A 299 -11.21 -11.39 -6.98
N ALA A 300 -10.73 -10.40 -6.23
CA ALA A 300 -10.74 -10.40 -4.77
C ALA A 300 -12.17 -10.46 -4.24
N SER A 301 -13.09 -9.73 -4.88
CA SER A 301 -14.53 -9.78 -4.59
C SER A 301 -15.14 -11.18 -4.75
N ALA A 302 -14.88 -11.87 -5.87
CA ALA A 302 -15.38 -13.22 -6.09
C ALA A 302 -14.76 -14.22 -5.11
N ALA A 303 -13.45 -14.12 -4.86
CA ALA A 303 -12.74 -14.97 -3.91
C ALA A 303 -13.29 -14.82 -2.47
N ALA A 304 -13.51 -13.59 -2.02
CA ALA A 304 -14.12 -13.28 -0.73
C ALA A 304 -15.55 -13.82 -0.60
N ALA A 305 -16.37 -13.67 -1.65
CA ALA A 305 -17.73 -14.20 -1.69
C ALA A 305 -17.76 -15.74 -1.64
N ASP A 306 -16.86 -16.41 -2.38
CA ASP A 306 -16.72 -17.87 -2.37
C ASP A 306 -16.19 -18.41 -1.02
N ALA A 307 -15.35 -17.63 -0.33
CA ALA A 307 -14.95 -17.88 1.06
C ALA A 307 -16.09 -17.66 2.07
N GLY A 308 -17.23 -17.13 1.62
CA GLY A 308 -18.45 -16.94 2.40
C GLY A 308 -18.42 -15.74 3.32
N LEU A 309 -17.63 -14.71 2.98
CA LEU A 309 -17.65 -13.41 3.65
C LEU A 309 -18.92 -12.64 3.29
N ASP A 310 -19.30 -11.68 4.13
CA ASP A 310 -20.45 -10.82 3.85
C ASP A 310 -20.07 -9.62 2.97
N THR A 311 -21.07 -8.90 2.47
CA THR A 311 -20.89 -7.83 1.49
C THR A 311 -20.12 -6.63 2.02
N ASP A 312 -20.13 -6.40 3.33
CA ASP A 312 -19.37 -5.31 3.93
C ASP A 312 -17.88 -5.70 3.93
N ALA A 313 -17.55 -6.92 4.37
CA ALA A 313 -16.18 -7.43 4.26
C ALA A 313 -15.67 -7.54 2.82
N VAL A 314 -16.52 -7.92 1.87
CA VAL A 314 -16.15 -7.96 0.44
C VAL A 314 -15.81 -6.57 -0.09
N ALA A 315 -16.58 -5.54 0.29
CA ALA A 315 -16.30 -4.17 -0.15
C ALA A 315 -14.98 -3.67 0.42
N ASP A 316 -14.72 -3.88 1.72
CA ASP A 316 -13.46 -3.49 2.36
C ASP A 316 -12.25 -4.23 1.74
N ILE A 317 -12.39 -5.50 1.36
CA ILE A 317 -11.33 -6.25 0.64
C ILE A 317 -11.04 -5.66 -0.74
N VAL A 318 -12.09 -5.26 -1.47
CA VAL A 318 -11.94 -4.66 -2.81
C VAL A 318 -11.24 -3.31 -2.71
N ASP A 319 -11.64 -2.48 -1.76
CA ASP A 319 -11.06 -1.17 -1.43
C ASP A 319 -9.54 -1.32 -1.22
N GLN A 320 -9.12 -2.14 -0.25
CA GLN A 320 -7.70 -2.33 0.07
C GLN A 320 -6.88 -2.90 -1.10
N VAL A 321 -7.44 -3.85 -1.87
CA VAL A 321 -6.74 -4.41 -3.03
C VAL A 321 -6.58 -3.37 -4.14
N ALA A 322 -7.58 -2.51 -4.36
CA ALA A 322 -7.50 -1.42 -5.31
C ALA A 322 -6.49 -0.36 -4.85
N ASP A 323 -6.55 0.08 -3.59
CA ASP A 323 -5.61 1.05 -3.01
C ASP A 323 -4.16 0.57 -3.08
N SER A 324 -3.92 -0.70 -2.76
CA SER A 324 -2.57 -1.28 -2.89
C SER A 324 -2.10 -1.27 -4.35
N SER A 325 -3.01 -1.52 -5.29
CA SER A 325 -2.71 -1.54 -6.73
C SER A 325 -2.41 -0.16 -7.31
N ASP A 326 -2.91 0.92 -6.71
CA ASP A 326 -2.58 2.29 -7.11
C ASP A 326 -1.09 2.63 -6.91
N ASN A 327 -0.40 1.84 -6.07
CA ASN A 327 1.05 1.96 -5.89
C ASN A 327 1.88 1.20 -6.94
N VAL A 328 1.24 0.46 -7.86
CA VAL A 328 1.93 -0.22 -8.95
C VAL A 328 2.28 0.78 -10.05
N ALA A 329 3.50 0.68 -10.59
CA ALA A 329 3.95 1.57 -11.65
C ALA A 329 3.15 1.39 -12.95
N ASP A 330 2.97 2.47 -13.71
CA ASP A 330 2.33 2.37 -15.03
C ASP A 330 3.12 1.43 -15.95
N SER A 331 2.40 0.65 -16.78
CA SER A 331 3.00 -0.29 -17.73
C SER A 331 4.07 0.33 -18.66
N ALA A 332 3.95 1.61 -19.00
CA ALA A 332 4.93 2.35 -19.78
C ALA A 332 6.22 2.60 -19.00
N ASP A 333 6.11 2.88 -17.70
CA ASP A 333 7.23 3.07 -16.80
C ASP A 333 7.94 1.73 -16.57
N VAL A 334 7.20 0.66 -16.26
CA VAL A 334 7.75 -0.71 -16.11
C VAL A 334 8.47 -1.14 -17.38
N ALA A 335 7.85 -0.96 -18.55
CA ALA A 335 8.47 -1.33 -19.83
C ALA A 335 9.76 -0.55 -20.11
N ALA A 336 9.81 0.72 -19.71
CA ALA A 336 10.94 1.59 -19.90
C ALA A 336 12.09 1.28 -18.91
N ALA A 337 11.79 1.02 -17.63
CA ALA A 337 12.74 0.53 -16.63
C ALA A 337 13.36 -0.82 -17.06
N ALA A 338 12.51 -1.77 -17.42
CA ALA A 338 12.92 -3.06 -17.97
C ALA A 338 13.86 -2.94 -19.19
N ALA A 339 13.58 -1.97 -20.07
CA ALA A 339 14.43 -1.71 -21.22
C ALA A 339 15.79 -1.12 -20.80
N ALA A 340 15.82 -0.24 -19.80
CA ALA A 340 17.05 0.31 -19.23
C ALA A 340 17.94 -0.81 -18.66
N ASP A 341 17.36 -1.74 -17.90
CA ASP A 341 18.05 -2.93 -17.37
C ASP A 341 18.58 -3.86 -18.47
N ALA A 342 17.85 -3.95 -19.57
CA ALA A 342 18.29 -4.66 -20.77
C ALA A 342 19.39 -3.91 -21.57
N GLY A 343 19.79 -2.72 -21.11
CA GLY A 343 20.88 -1.91 -21.66
C GLY A 343 20.46 -0.93 -22.76
N ALA A 344 19.19 -0.54 -22.79
CA ALA A 344 18.74 0.59 -23.61
C ALA A 344 19.45 1.88 -23.19
N SER A 345 19.63 2.82 -24.13
CA SER A 345 20.02 4.19 -23.78
C SER A 345 18.83 4.99 -23.30
N ASP A 346 19.06 6.06 -22.54
CA ASP A 346 18.03 6.97 -22.03
C ASP A 346 17.06 7.47 -23.13
N ASP A 347 17.58 7.79 -24.33
CA ASP A 347 16.74 8.18 -25.49
C ASP A 347 15.80 7.05 -25.96
N GLN A 348 16.24 5.79 -25.82
CA GLN A 348 15.42 4.61 -26.15
C GLN A 348 14.41 4.32 -25.05
N VAL A 349 14.78 4.49 -23.78
CA VAL A 349 13.88 4.38 -22.62
C VAL A 349 12.71 5.33 -22.79
N ALA A 350 12.99 6.63 -23.00
CA ALA A 350 11.95 7.64 -23.23
C ALA A 350 11.10 7.35 -24.50
N GLN A 351 11.70 6.79 -25.55
CA GLN A 351 10.97 6.38 -26.75
C GLN A 351 10.01 5.21 -26.46
N ILE A 352 10.43 4.24 -25.64
CA ILE A 352 9.65 3.05 -25.30
C ILE A 352 8.45 3.47 -24.44
N ALA A 353 8.68 4.21 -23.35
CA ALA A 353 7.60 4.73 -22.49
C ALA A 353 6.52 5.44 -23.31
N ALA A 354 6.91 6.45 -24.10
CA ALA A 354 5.97 7.20 -24.93
C ALA A 354 5.24 6.37 -26.01
N SER A 355 5.81 5.22 -26.41
CA SER A 355 5.15 4.31 -27.35
C SER A 355 4.15 3.42 -26.61
N VAL A 356 4.48 2.93 -25.42
CA VAL A 356 3.59 2.12 -24.58
C VAL A 356 2.41 2.96 -24.08
N ASP A 357 2.66 4.20 -23.63
CA ASP A 357 1.61 5.19 -23.32
C ASP A 357 0.62 5.40 -24.48
N ALA A 358 1.12 5.32 -25.72
CA ALA A 358 0.31 5.44 -26.92
C ALA A 358 -0.47 4.15 -27.27
N GLY A 359 -0.39 3.12 -26.42
CA GLY A 359 -1.05 1.83 -26.56
C GLY A 359 -0.33 0.82 -27.46
N VAL A 360 1.00 0.95 -27.62
CA VAL A 360 1.81 -0.03 -28.36
C VAL A 360 2.25 -1.14 -27.40
N ASP A 361 2.11 -2.40 -27.81
CA ASP A 361 2.58 -3.56 -27.05
C ASP A 361 4.07 -3.38 -26.61
N PRO A 362 4.44 -3.63 -25.33
CA PRO A 362 5.79 -3.37 -24.80
C PRO A 362 6.93 -4.01 -25.62
N SER A 363 6.80 -5.29 -25.97
CA SER A 363 7.80 -5.97 -26.81
C SER A 363 7.92 -5.38 -28.22
N ALA A 364 6.85 -4.83 -28.78
CA ALA A 364 6.86 -4.13 -30.07
C ALA A 364 7.54 -2.77 -29.94
N ALA A 365 7.22 -1.99 -28.90
CA ALA A 365 7.86 -0.71 -28.59
C ALA A 365 9.38 -0.88 -28.41
N ALA A 366 9.80 -1.87 -27.62
CA ALA A 366 11.22 -2.20 -27.42
C ALA A 366 11.92 -2.59 -28.73
N SER A 367 11.26 -3.41 -29.57
CA SER A 367 11.79 -3.82 -30.87
C SER A 367 11.96 -2.64 -31.82
N ASP A 368 11.00 -1.72 -31.85
CA ASP A 368 11.02 -0.51 -32.68
C ASP A 368 12.06 0.51 -32.20
N ALA A 369 12.32 0.56 -30.88
CA ALA A 369 13.45 1.28 -30.30
C ALA A 369 14.81 0.63 -30.62
N GLY A 370 14.82 -0.58 -31.18
CA GLY A 370 16.03 -1.26 -31.68
C GLY A 370 16.69 -2.21 -30.68
N LEU A 371 15.98 -2.62 -29.63
CA LEU A 371 16.44 -3.66 -28.71
C LEU A 371 16.51 -5.02 -29.42
N SER A 372 17.31 -5.93 -28.85
CA SER A 372 17.35 -7.31 -29.33
C SER A 372 16.04 -8.03 -29.03
N SER A 373 15.68 -9.05 -29.80
CA SER A 373 14.46 -9.82 -29.55
C SER A 373 14.42 -10.48 -28.17
N SER A 374 15.57 -10.83 -27.58
CA SER A 374 15.62 -11.35 -26.21
C SER A 374 15.40 -10.27 -25.16
N ALA A 375 15.87 -9.04 -25.41
CA ALA A 375 15.62 -7.90 -24.53
C ALA A 375 14.16 -7.46 -24.60
N ALA A 376 13.59 -7.37 -25.81
CA ALA A 376 12.17 -7.05 -25.99
C ALA A 376 11.24 -8.08 -25.33
N ALA A 377 11.61 -9.37 -25.32
CA ALA A 377 10.86 -10.40 -24.61
C ALA A 377 11.01 -10.34 -23.08
N ALA A 378 12.14 -9.83 -22.58
CA ALA A 378 12.33 -9.61 -21.15
C ALA A 378 11.48 -8.42 -20.67
N VAL A 379 11.42 -7.35 -21.48
CA VAL A 379 10.52 -6.20 -21.24
C VAL A 379 9.07 -6.65 -21.17
N ASP A 380 8.61 -7.46 -22.12
CA ASP A 380 7.27 -8.05 -22.11
C ASP A 380 7.01 -8.83 -20.81
N GLY A 381 7.97 -9.67 -20.40
CA GLY A 381 7.85 -10.48 -19.19
C GLY A 381 7.76 -9.64 -17.91
N GLN A 382 8.57 -8.59 -17.76
CA GLN A 382 8.51 -7.72 -16.58
C GLN A 382 7.20 -6.93 -16.51
N VAL A 383 6.65 -6.51 -17.65
CA VAL A 383 5.33 -5.86 -17.68
C VAL A 383 4.22 -6.84 -17.34
N ASP A 384 4.30 -8.09 -17.84
CA ASP A 384 3.35 -9.15 -17.48
C ASP A 384 3.44 -9.50 -15.98
N ASP A 385 4.65 -9.55 -15.41
CA ASP A 385 4.87 -9.82 -13.98
C ASP A 385 4.28 -8.68 -13.13
N SER A 386 4.58 -7.40 -13.45
CA SER A 386 4.01 -6.25 -12.73
C SER A 386 2.50 -6.12 -12.90
N ALA A 387 1.93 -6.53 -14.04
CA ALA A 387 0.48 -6.55 -14.23
C ALA A 387 -0.21 -7.59 -13.32
N ALA A 388 0.51 -8.60 -12.84
CA ALA A 388 -0.04 -9.55 -11.86
C ALA A 388 -0.22 -8.92 -10.47
N ASP A 389 0.50 -7.82 -10.19
CA ASP A 389 0.39 -7.06 -8.94
C ASP A 389 -0.74 -6.02 -8.97
N THR A 390 -1.46 -5.90 -10.09
CA THR A 390 -2.62 -5.01 -10.22
C THR A 390 -3.93 -5.73 -9.92
N ALA A 391 -4.86 -5.02 -9.27
CA ALA A 391 -6.21 -5.48 -8.99
C ALA A 391 -6.95 -5.91 -10.27
N ASP A 392 -7.83 -6.91 -10.15
CA ASP A 392 -8.67 -7.30 -11.28
C ASP A 392 -9.59 -6.13 -11.67
N SER A 393 -9.87 -6.02 -12.97
CA SER A 393 -10.79 -5.03 -13.53
C SER A 393 -12.18 -5.01 -12.88
N ALA A 394 -12.66 -6.13 -12.33
CA ALA A 394 -13.90 -6.22 -11.59
C ALA A 394 -13.80 -5.52 -10.23
N ASP A 395 -12.68 -5.68 -9.54
CA ASP A 395 -12.41 -5.04 -8.25
C ASP A 395 -12.21 -3.53 -8.46
N VAL A 396 -11.40 -3.11 -9.43
CA VAL A 396 -11.21 -1.68 -9.79
C VAL A 396 -12.55 -1.00 -10.15
N ALA A 397 -13.42 -1.68 -10.89
CA ALA A 397 -14.73 -1.12 -11.24
C ALA A 397 -15.68 -1.03 -10.04
N ALA A 398 -15.56 -1.97 -9.10
CA ALA A 398 -16.39 -2.03 -7.91
C ALA A 398 -15.94 -0.98 -6.87
N ASP A 399 -14.63 -0.81 -6.72
CA ASP A 399 -13.99 0.26 -5.95
C ASP A 399 -14.43 1.65 -6.43
N ALA A 400 -14.20 1.97 -7.71
CA ALA A 400 -14.61 3.24 -8.31
C ALA A 400 -16.13 3.53 -8.14
N ALA A 401 -16.95 2.48 -8.08
CA ALA A 401 -18.36 2.60 -7.79
C ALA A 401 -18.64 2.93 -6.30
N ALA A 402 -17.92 2.30 -5.37
CA ALA A 402 -17.96 2.61 -3.94
C ALA A 402 -17.64 4.08 -3.71
N ASP A 403 -16.58 4.56 -4.35
CA ASP A 403 -16.09 5.93 -4.36
C ASP A 403 -17.13 6.94 -4.89
N ALA A 404 -17.87 6.52 -5.91
CA ALA A 404 -18.99 7.27 -6.46
C ALA A 404 -20.28 7.21 -5.58
N GLY A 405 -20.22 6.52 -4.43
CA GLY A 405 -21.27 6.42 -3.43
C GLY A 405 -22.22 5.24 -3.60
N ALA A 406 -21.79 4.17 -4.27
CA ALA A 406 -22.51 2.90 -4.31
C ALA A 406 -22.66 2.30 -2.90
N THR A 407 -23.73 1.53 -2.69
CA THR A 407 -23.84 0.71 -1.47
C THR A 407 -22.99 -0.56 -1.60
N THR A 408 -22.61 -1.20 -0.50
CA THR A 408 -21.87 -2.49 -0.51
C THR A 408 -22.57 -3.58 -1.35
N ASP A 409 -23.91 -3.64 -1.32
CA ASP A 409 -24.70 -4.51 -2.21
C ASP A 409 -24.51 -4.21 -3.71
N GLN A 410 -24.33 -2.93 -4.08
CA GLN A 410 -24.14 -2.51 -5.46
C GLN A 410 -22.70 -2.73 -5.93
N VAL A 411 -21.71 -2.50 -5.05
CA VAL A 411 -20.29 -2.80 -5.28
C VAL A 411 -20.13 -4.28 -5.65
N ALA A 412 -20.68 -5.18 -4.83
CA ALA A 412 -20.66 -6.62 -5.10
C ALA A 412 -21.39 -6.99 -6.41
N GLU A 413 -22.53 -6.36 -6.73
CA GLU A 413 -23.26 -6.64 -7.98
C GLU A 413 -22.49 -6.14 -9.22
N ILE A 414 -21.75 -5.03 -9.12
CA ILE A 414 -20.91 -4.50 -10.21
C ILE A 414 -19.73 -5.45 -10.49
N ALA A 415 -19.01 -5.86 -9.46
CA ALA A 415 -17.92 -6.83 -9.60
C ALA A 415 -18.40 -8.11 -10.32
N ASP A 416 -19.50 -8.71 -9.85
CA ASP A 416 -20.12 -9.90 -10.45
C ASP A 416 -20.45 -9.71 -11.95
N PHE A 417 -20.91 -8.51 -12.33
CA PHE A 417 -21.20 -8.20 -13.73
C PHE A 417 -19.92 -8.09 -14.57
N VAL A 418 -18.90 -7.39 -14.06
CA VAL A 418 -17.63 -7.20 -14.76
C VAL A 418 -16.90 -8.53 -14.94
N ASP A 419 -16.87 -9.38 -13.91
CA ASP A 419 -16.35 -10.76 -13.98
C ASP A 419 -17.11 -11.61 -15.02
N SER A 420 -18.39 -11.34 -15.20
CA SER A 420 -19.22 -11.99 -16.22
C SER A 420 -18.96 -11.45 -17.64
N GLY A 421 -18.06 -10.49 -17.80
CA GLY A 421 -17.66 -9.86 -19.06
C GLY A 421 -18.55 -8.68 -19.48
N VAL A 422 -19.30 -8.08 -18.56
CA VAL A 422 -20.01 -6.82 -18.80
C VAL A 422 -19.01 -5.67 -18.68
N SER A 423 -19.18 -4.60 -19.47
CA SER A 423 -18.29 -3.44 -19.33
C SER A 423 -18.59 -2.70 -18.01
N PRO A 424 -17.60 -2.09 -17.34
CA PRO A 424 -17.82 -1.35 -16.08
C PRO A 424 -18.96 -0.32 -16.18
N ALA A 425 -19.01 0.44 -17.27
CA ALA A 425 -20.06 1.43 -17.51
C ALA A 425 -21.46 0.79 -17.66
N ASP A 426 -21.56 -0.36 -18.35
CA ASP A 426 -22.84 -1.07 -18.45
C ASP A 426 -23.25 -1.70 -17.11
N ALA A 427 -22.28 -2.20 -16.33
CA ALA A 427 -22.51 -2.76 -15.00
C ALA A 427 -23.05 -1.70 -14.03
N ALA A 428 -22.42 -0.52 -13.97
CA ALA A 428 -22.86 0.60 -13.15
C ALA A 428 -24.27 1.10 -13.51
N LEU A 429 -24.61 1.13 -14.81
CA LEU A 429 -25.96 1.49 -15.26
C LEU A 429 -27.01 0.45 -14.86
N ASP A 430 -26.66 -0.83 -14.94
CA ASP A 430 -27.58 -1.93 -14.59
C ASP A 430 -27.83 -2.04 -13.08
N THR A 431 -26.86 -1.66 -12.24
CA THR A 431 -27.01 -1.57 -10.77
C THR A 431 -27.66 -0.26 -10.29
N GLY A 432 -27.98 0.64 -11.23
CA GLY A 432 -28.75 1.85 -10.98
C GLY A 432 -27.97 3.00 -10.37
N LEU A 433 -26.65 3.03 -10.54
CA LEU A 433 -25.84 4.21 -10.27
C LEU A 433 -26.20 5.35 -11.23
N PRO A 434 -26.18 6.61 -10.77
CA PRO A 434 -26.50 7.74 -11.63
C PRO A 434 -25.47 7.89 -12.76
N ASP A 435 -25.88 8.34 -13.95
CA ASP A 435 -25.00 8.60 -15.13
C ASP A 435 -23.78 9.52 -14.87
N SER A 436 -23.67 10.15 -13.70
CA SER A 436 -22.49 10.93 -13.30
C SER A 436 -21.44 10.13 -12.53
N ALA A 437 -21.81 8.92 -12.10
CA ALA A 437 -20.99 7.94 -11.39
C ALA A 437 -20.57 6.77 -12.30
N ALA A 438 -21.28 6.57 -13.42
CA ALA A 438 -20.96 5.60 -14.49
C ALA A 438 -20.30 6.32 -15.67
#